data_AF-A0A660LEV1-F1
#
_entry.id   AF-A0A660LEV1-F1
#
_cell.length_a   1.000
_cell.length_b   1.000
_cell.length_c   1.000
_cell.angle_alpha   90.00
_cell.angle_beta   90.00
_cell.angle_gamma   90.00
#
_symmetry.space_group_name_H-M   'P 1'
#
loop_
_entity.id
_entity.type
_entity.pdbx_description
1 polymer ?
#
loop_
_entity_poly.entity_id
_entity_poly.type
_entity_poly.pdbx_seq_one_letter_code
_entity_poly.pdbx_strand_id
1 'polypeptide(L)'
;MKLRALCLTLLASACFAPAANASVGDLLMPVYDAADDVHVRSGGDLVRFGPKAAKLYKTIAGKTAYVGCGEVGDDDGRLRSMGFMANPSSKIPKRRGTVRMWTQGDYCTIATKQEKRDRRCFPTEDRKRCVRVIVAVTDRGRAFLDQRARTMELGVMTVAVSLAGDPSFKLPGDTLLERVQAQLGPDVVELATPDDTPPAGKVGYWTDGKAGIAAVVLLADGTRRFVRIQDGVYSTNDMALNGLDNDDAYTLD
;
A
#
# COMPACT_ATOMS: atom_id res chain seq x y z
N MET A 1 -39.83 -21.24 -33.32
CA MET A 1 -38.38 -21.18 -33.62
C MET A 1 -37.89 -19.75 -33.36
N LYS A 2 -36.69 -19.58 -32.78
CA LYS A 2 -35.90 -18.33 -32.63
C LYS A 2 -36.23 -17.36 -31.48
N LEU A 3 -36.18 -17.81 -30.21
CA LEU A 3 -36.01 -16.89 -29.06
C LEU A 3 -35.03 -17.39 -27.98
N ARG A 4 -34.27 -18.47 -28.25
CA ARG A 4 -33.30 -19.06 -27.30
C ARG A 4 -31.84 -18.70 -27.59
N ALA A 5 -31.57 -17.96 -28.67
CA ALA A 5 -30.21 -17.65 -29.11
C ALA A 5 -29.68 -16.27 -28.65
N LEU A 6 -30.49 -15.45 -27.98
CA LEU A 6 -30.10 -14.09 -27.61
C LEU A 6 -29.58 -13.94 -26.16
N CYS A 7 -29.72 -14.96 -25.30
CA CYS A 7 -29.27 -14.89 -23.90
C CYS A 7 -27.84 -15.37 -23.67
N LEU A 8 -27.11 -15.80 -24.71
CA LEU A 8 -25.77 -16.40 -24.57
C LEU A 8 -24.61 -15.47 -24.95
N THR A 9 -24.88 -14.26 -25.45
CA THR A 9 -23.85 -13.27 -25.77
C THR A 9 -23.65 -12.19 -24.71
N LEU A 10 -24.51 -12.11 -23.67
CA LEU A 10 -24.40 -11.10 -22.60
C LEU A 10 -23.65 -11.57 -21.35
N LEU A 11 -23.20 -12.84 -21.29
CA LEU A 11 -22.45 -13.38 -20.15
C LEU A 11 -20.92 -13.41 -20.34
N ALA A 12 -20.40 -12.97 -21.48
CA ALA A 12 -18.95 -13.00 -21.77
C ALA A 12 -18.20 -11.68 -21.46
N SER A 13 -18.88 -10.68 -20.87
CA SER A 13 -18.27 -9.39 -20.51
C SER A 13 -17.91 -9.27 -19.02
N ALA A 14 -18.09 -10.31 -18.22
CA ALA A 14 -17.65 -10.34 -16.84
C ALA A 14 -16.29 -11.05 -16.74
N CYS A 15 -15.33 -10.40 -16.07
CA CYS A 15 -14.07 -10.96 -15.55
C CYS A 15 -12.79 -10.85 -16.41
N PHE A 16 -12.69 -9.89 -17.33
CA PHE A 16 -11.37 -9.28 -17.57
C PHE A 16 -11.21 -8.05 -16.69
N ALA A 17 -11.20 -8.26 -15.36
CA ALA A 17 -10.59 -7.26 -14.49
C ALA A 17 -9.12 -7.18 -14.93
N PRO A 18 -8.64 -6.02 -15.42
CA PRO A 18 -7.22 -5.87 -15.69
C PRO A 18 -6.47 -6.32 -14.44
N ALA A 19 -5.44 -7.15 -14.62
CA ALA A 19 -4.55 -7.48 -13.51
C ALA A 19 -4.11 -6.14 -12.92
N ALA A 20 -4.54 -5.87 -11.68
CA ALA A 20 -4.13 -4.67 -10.98
C ALA A 20 -2.61 -4.69 -10.98
N ASN A 21 -2.01 -3.79 -11.78
CA ASN A 21 -0.59 -3.57 -11.66
C ASN A 21 -0.34 -3.12 -10.23
N ALA A 22 0.74 -3.62 -9.64
CA ALA A 22 1.12 -3.24 -8.28
C ALA A 22 1.22 -1.72 -8.23
N SER A 23 0.35 -1.13 -7.42
CA SER A 23 0.29 0.31 -7.21
C SER A 23 1.56 0.79 -6.49
N VAL A 24 1.82 2.09 -6.49
CA VAL A 24 3.01 2.65 -5.82
C VAL A 24 3.01 2.25 -4.33
N GLY A 25 1.83 2.20 -3.70
CA GLY A 25 1.64 1.74 -2.34
C GLY A 25 2.11 0.30 -2.13
N ASP A 26 1.90 -0.59 -3.10
CA ASP A 26 2.34 -2.00 -3.03
C ASP A 26 3.87 -2.14 -3.12
N LEU A 27 4.56 -1.13 -3.67
CA LEU A 27 6.03 -1.08 -3.65
C LEU A 27 6.58 -0.64 -2.29
N LEU A 28 5.79 0.10 -1.52
CA LEU A 28 6.19 0.70 -0.24
C LEU A 28 5.79 -0.20 0.93
N MET A 29 4.60 -0.79 0.88
CA MET A 29 4.06 -1.67 1.89
C MET A 29 3.99 -3.10 1.37
N PRO A 30 4.72 -4.07 1.97
CA PRO A 30 4.72 -5.45 1.52
C PRO A 30 3.46 -6.20 2.00
N VAL A 31 2.27 -5.75 1.56
CA VAL A 31 0.98 -6.38 1.85
C VAL A 31 0.79 -7.58 0.92
N TYR A 32 0.37 -8.71 1.48
CA TYR A 32 0.09 -9.93 0.72
C TYR A 32 -1.21 -10.56 1.17
N ASP A 33 -1.90 -11.24 0.26
CA ASP A 33 -3.12 -11.97 0.59
C ASP A 33 -3.28 -13.29 -0.20
N ALA A 34 -4.52 -13.81 -0.25
CA ALA A 34 -4.83 -15.06 -0.92
C ALA A 34 -4.48 -15.04 -2.42
N ALA A 35 -4.52 -13.88 -3.08
CA ALA A 35 -4.10 -13.74 -4.48
C ALA A 35 -2.60 -14.02 -4.64
N ASP A 36 -1.80 -13.76 -3.61
CA ASP A 36 -0.36 -14.06 -3.55
C ASP A 36 -0.05 -15.45 -2.99
N ASP A 37 -1.09 -16.23 -2.66
CA ASP A 37 -1.00 -17.52 -1.99
C ASP A 37 -0.44 -17.40 -0.56
N VAL A 38 -0.77 -16.29 0.11
CA VAL A 38 -0.53 -16.05 1.53
C VAL A 38 -1.89 -16.07 2.25
N HIS A 39 -2.10 -17.09 3.07
CA HIS A 39 -3.42 -17.36 3.67
C HIS A 39 -3.34 -17.22 5.18
N VAL A 40 -4.19 -16.38 5.76
CA VAL A 40 -4.39 -16.31 7.21
C VAL A 40 -5.42 -17.36 7.59
N ARG A 41 -5.10 -18.22 8.58
CA ARG A 41 -6.05 -19.21 9.10
C ARG A 41 -7.20 -18.52 9.82
N SER A 42 -8.39 -19.13 9.77
CA SER A 42 -9.51 -18.77 10.65
C SER A 42 -9.04 -18.69 12.11
N GLY A 43 -9.22 -17.53 12.74
CA GLY A 43 -8.70 -17.21 14.09
C GLY A 43 -7.44 -16.35 14.11
N GLY A 44 -6.83 -16.05 12.96
CA GLY A 44 -5.75 -15.06 12.82
C GLY A 44 -4.38 -15.51 13.31
N ASP A 45 -4.26 -16.71 13.86
CA ASP A 45 -3.07 -17.14 14.61
C ASP A 45 -1.98 -17.79 13.74
N LEU A 46 -2.25 -18.00 12.46
CA LEU A 46 -1.34 -18.67 11.55
C LEU A 46 -1.40 -18.06 10.15
N VAL A 47 -0.23 -17.78 9.58
CA VAL A 47 -0.06 -17.39 8.18
C VAL A 47 0.60 -18.54 7.42
N ARG A 48 -0.08 -19.05 6.39
CA ARG A 48 0.42 -20.11 5.51
C ARG A 48 0.90 -19.52 4.20
N PHE A 49 2.12 -19.88 3.81
CA PHE A 49 2.69 -19.53 2.51
C PHE A 49 2.60 -20.72 1.56
N GLY A 50 1.79 -20.60 0.51
CA GLY A 50 1.65 -21.63 -0.51
C GLY A 50 2.77 -21.60 -1.56
N PRO A 51 2.70 -22.45 -2.59
CA PRO A 51 3.69 -22.51 -3.67
C PRO A 51 3.97 -21.17 -4.38
N LYS A 52 2.97 -20.31 -4.65
CA LYS A 52 3.19 -19.03 -5.35
C LYS A 52 4.01 -18.07 -4.50
N ALA A 53 3.82 -18.10 -3.17
CA ALA A 53 4.58 -17.31 -2.21
C ALA A 53 5.98 -17.88 -1.86
N ALA A 54 6.48 -18.89 -2.59
CA ALA A 54 7.75 -19.55 -2.24
C ALA A 54 8.97 -18.62 -2.27
N LYS A 55 9.03 -17.68 -3.22
CA LYS A 55 10.12 -16.69 -3.29
C LYS A 55 10.06 -15.73 -2.11
N LEU A 56 8.86 -15.23 -1.78
CA LEU A 56 8.61 -14.42 -0.60
C LEU A 56 9.07 -15.13 0.68
N TYR A 57 8.62 -16.38 0.88
CA TYR A 57 9.00 -17.16 2.07
C TYR A 57 10.51 -17.31 2.24
N LYS A 58 11.26 -17.52 1.15
CA LYS A 58 12.73 -17.61 1.20
C LYS A 58 13.40 -16.35 1.76
N THR A 59 12.76 -15.18 1.66
CA THR A 59 13.30 -13.93 2.22
C THR A 59 13.28 -13.90 3.75
N ILE A 60 12.41 -14.69 4.38
CA ILE A 60 12.24 -14.78 5.84
C ILE A 60 12.64 -16.14 6.43
N ALA A 61 12.72 -17.20 5.63
CA ALA A 61 13.00 -18.56 6.06
C ALA A 61 14.29 -18.68 6.90
N GLY A 62 14.20 -19.29 8.07
CA GLY A 62 15.34 -19.49 8.97
C GLY A 62 15.85 -18.22 9.65
N LYS A 63 15.26 -17.04 9.40
CA LYS A 63 15.61 -15.81 10.09
C LYS A 63 14.90 -15.73 11.44
N THR A 64 15.50 -14.99 12.35
CA THR A 64 14.78 -14.54 13.55
C THR A 64 13.92 -13.36 13.14
N ALA A 65 12.61 -13.49 13.32
CA ALA A 65 11.63 -12.49 12.96
C ALA A 65 10.89 -11.96 14.19
N TYR A 66 10.47 -10.72 14.09
CA TYR A 66 9.51 -10.09 14.97
C TYR A 66 8.14 -10.24 14.32
N VAL A 67 7.20 -10.83 15.04
CA VAL A 67 5.84 -11.07 14.56
C VAL A 67 4.92 -10.35 15.51
N GLY A 68 4.22 -9.34 15.00
CA GLY A 68 3.25 -8.60 15.79
C GLY A 68 1.98 -8.35 14.99
N CYS A 69 0.92 -8.09 15.71
CA CYS A 69 -0.39 -7.79 15.16
C CYS A 69 -0.91 -6.51 15.81
N GLY A 70 -1.56 -5.70 14.99
CA GLY A 70 -2.17 -4.45 15.42
C GLY A 70 -3.68 -4.57 15.38
N GLU A 71 -4.34 -3.94 16.35
CA GLU A 71 -5.78 -3.73 16.33
C GLU A 71 -6.09 -2.41 15.63
N VAL A 72 -7.18 -2.38 14.88
CA VAL A 72 -7.65 -1.18 14.19
C VAL A 72 -8.91 -0.69 14.90
N GLY A 73 -8.80 0.54 15.39
CA GLY A 73 -9.90 1.29 15.98
C GLY A 73 -10.56 2.21 14.96
N ASP A 74 -11.72 2.72 15.33
CA ASP A 74 -12.39 3.81 14.64
C ASP A 74 -12.37 5.05 15.54
N ASP A 75 -11.86 6.17 15.02
CA ASP A 75 -11.81 7.47 15.70
C ASP A 75 -12.43 8.57 14.81
N ASP A 76 -13.73 8.80 14.99
CA ASP A 76 -14.58 9.69 14.16
C ASP A 76 -14.66 9.30 12.67
N GLY A 77 -14.88 8.02 12.38
CA GLY A 77 -14.96 7.47 11.02
C GLY A 77 -13.58 7.19 10.41
N ARG A 78 -12.57 6.94 11.25
CA ARG A 78 -11.15 6.85 10.84
C ARG A 78 -10.51 5.58 11.37
N LEU A 79 -9.93 4.81 10.45
CA LEU A 79 -9.17 3.63 10.85
C LEU A 79 -7.78 4.04 11.32
N ARG A 80 -7.46 3.69 12.58
CA ARG A 80 -6.15 3.93 13.18
C ARG A 80 -5.67 2.67 13.90
N SER A 81 -4.35 2.43 13.90
CA SER A 81 -3.76 1.43 14.78
C SER A 81 -3.97 1.84 16.24
N MET A 82 -4.55 0.97 17.06
CA MET A 82 -4.73 1.19 18.50
C MET A 82 -3.54 0.68 19.33
N GLY A 83 -2.50 0.21 18.66
CA GLY A 83 -1.32 -0.37 19.28
C GLY A 83 -0.94 -1.69 18.63
N PHE A 84 0.32 -2.04 18.80
CA PHE A 84 0.92 -3.20 18.18
C PHE A 84 1.51 -4.11 19.24
N MET A 85 0.90 -5.27 19.37
CA MET A 85 1.41 -6.29 20.26
C MET A 85 2.31 -7.19 19.46
N ALA A 86 3.59 -7.12 19.76
CA ALA A 86 4.58 -7.91 19.11
C ALA A 86 5.30 -8.84 20.04
N ASN A 87 5.61 -10.00 19.47
CA ASN A 87 6.08 -11.13 20.24
C ASN A 87 7.60 -11.13 20.30
N PRO A 88 8.17 -11.68 21.38
CA PRO A 88 9.59 -11.92 21.45
C PRO A 88 10.03 -12.68 20.18
N SER A 89 11.19 -12.29 19.69
CA SER A 89 11.68 -12.69 18.38
C SER A 89 11.63 -14.22 18.21
N SER A 90 11.00 -14.70 17.14
CA SER A 90 10.79 -16.12 16.89
C SER A 90 11.51 -16.57 15.61
N LYS A 91 11.99 -17.82 15.60
CA LYS A 91 12.72 -18.38 14.47
C LYS A 91 11.71 -18.86 13.41
N ILE A 92 11.76 -18.26 12.22
CA ILE A 92 10.91 -18.71 11.10
C ILE A 92 11.38 -20.09 10.61
N PRO A 93 10.49 -21.05 10.36
CA PRO A 93 10.87 -22.38 9.88
C PRO A 93 11.70 -22.31 8.59
N LYS A 94 12.75 -23.14 8.46
CA LYS A 94 13.58 -23.18 7.24
C LYS A 94 12.80 -23.73 6.03
N ARG A 95 11.89 -24.66 6.27
CA ARG A 95 11.01 -25.24 5.25
C ARG A 95 9.75 -24.38 5.16
N ARG A 96 9.28 -24.13 3.94
CA ARG A 96 8.03 -23.39 3.69
C ARG A 96 6.87 -24.09 4.40
N GLY A 97 6.03 -23.30 5.05
CA GLY A 97 4.87 -23.79 5.76
C GLY A 97 4.16 -22.64 6.45
N THR A 98 3.75 -22.90 7.68
CA THR A 98 2.97 -21.96 8.49
C THR A 98 3.88 -21.18 9.44
N VAL A 99 3.61 -19.89 9.59
CA VAL A 99 4.21 -19.01 10.60
C VAL A 99 3.16 -18.67 11.63
N ARG A 100 3.48 -18.86 12.91
CA ARG A 100 2.59 -18.54 14.03
C ARG A 100 2.57 -17.05 14.31
N MET A 101 1.37 -16.46 14.28
CA MET A 101 1.07 -15.15 14.84
C MET A 101 0.63 -15.42 16.28
N TRP A 102 1.19 -14.71 17.26
CA TRP A 102 0.86 -15.01 18.66
C TRP A 102 -0.14 -14.05 19.29
N THR A 103 -0.42 -12.96 18.60
CA THR A 103 -1.39 -11.94 19.02
C THR A 103 -2.52 -11.93 18.01
N GLN A 104 -3.74 -11.73 18.48
CA GLN A 104 -4.87 -11.43 17.60
C GLN A 104 -4.82 -9.94 17.26
N GLY A 105 -5.32 -9.59 16.08
CA GLY A 105 -5.37 -8.23 15.57
C GLY A 105 -6.06 -8.21 14.22
N ASP A 106 -6.28 -7.01 13.71
CA ASP A 106 -6.90 -6.77 12.41
C ASP A 106 -5.89 -6.94 11.27
N TYR A 107 -4.61 -6.68 11.53
CA TYR A 107 -3.50 -6.97 10.63
C TYR A 107 -2.30 -7.51 11.40
N CYS A 108 -1.42 -8.24 10.71
CA CYS A 108 -0.17 -8.74 11.29
C CYS A 108 1.02 -8.44 10.38
N THR A 109 2.20 -8.25 10.98
CA THR A 109 3.46 -8.08 10.27
C THR A 109 4.49 -9.12 10.66
N ILE A 110 5.37 -9.43 9.69
CA ILE A 110 6.60 -10.20 9.92
C ILE A 110 7.77 -9.30 9.56
N ALA A 111 8.52 -8.87 10.56
CA ALA A 111 9.71 -8.06 10.39
C ALA A 111 10.98 -8.89 10.67
N THR A 112 12.04 -8.67 9.90
CA THR A 112 13.35 -9.31 10.12
C THR A 112 14.41 -8.23 10.32
N LYS A 113 15.52 -8.54 10.99
CA LYS A 113 16.66 -7.62 11.07
C LYS A 113 16.99 -7.04 9.69
N GLN A 114 17.16 -5.71 9.63
CA GLN A 114 17.60 -5.03 8.42
C GLN A 114 19.02 -5.47 8.06
N GLU A 115 19.21 -5.86 6.81
CA GLU A 115 20.49 -6.22 6.22
C GLU A 115 20.99 -5.06 5.35
N LYS A 116 22.31 -4.88 5.24
CA LYS A 116 22.91 -3.81 4.42
C LYS A 116 22.46 -3.82 2.95
N ARG A 117 22.05 -4.99 2.44
CA ARG A 117 21.59 -5.18 1.06
C ARG A 117 20.11 -4.88 0.85
N ASP A 118 19.36 -4.55 1.91
CA ASP A 118 17.95 -4.21 1.79
C ASP A 118 17.82 -2.84 1.12
N ARG A 119 17.50 -2.86 -0.18
CA ARG A 119 17.31 -1.64 -0.96
C ARG A 119 15.96 -0.96 -0.71
N ARG A 120 14.98 -1.74 -0.25
CA ARG A 120 13.63 -1.29 0.11
C ARG A 120 13.27 -1.94 1.44
N CYS A 121 13.09 -1.11 2.44
CA CYS A 121 12.82 -1.52 3.81
C CYS A 121 11.69 -0.64 4.31
N PHE A 122 10.56 -1.26 4.62
CA PHE A 122 9.54 -0.60 5.42
C PHE A 122 9.99 -0.72 6.89
N PRO A 123 10.51 0.35 7.51
CA PRO A 123 11.18 0.24 8.79
C PRO A 123 10.16 0.00 9.91
N THR A 124 10.56 -0.77 10.92
CA THR A 124 9.88 -0.73 12.22
C THR A 124 10.23 0.57 12.96
N GLU A 125 9.49 0.91 14.01
CA GLU A 125 9.73 2.09 14.85
C GLU A 125 11.20 2.18 15.32
N ASP A 126 11.79 1.06 15.75
CA ASP A 126 13.19 1.02 16.20
C ASP A 126 14.24 1.10 15.08
N ARG A 127 13.80 1.17 13.82
CA ARG A 127 14.59 1.25 12.57
C ARG A 127 15.69 0.18 12.44
N LYS A 128 15.61 -0.92 13.20
CA LYS A 128 16.58 -2.04 13.16
C LYS A 128 16.05 -3.22 12.36
N ARG A 129 14.76 -3.23 12.02
CA ARG A 129 14.10 -4.30 11.29
C ARG A 129 13.37 -3.73 10.08
N CYS A 130 13.24 -4.58 9.07
CA CYS A 130 12.40 -4.34 7.91
C CYS A 130 11.19 -5.25 8.01
N VAL A 131 10.01 -4.64 7.92
CA VAL A 131 8.78 -5.37 7.64
C VAL A 131 8.91 -6.03 6.27
N ARG A 132 8.66 -7.33 6.21
CA ARG A 132 8.78 -8.17 5.00
C ARG A 132 7.44 -8.65 4.48
N VAL A 133 6.48 -8.77 5.36
CA VAL A 133 5.14 -9.28 5.10
C VAL A 133 4.20 -8.49 6.01
N ILE A 134 3.12 -7.99 5.42
CA ILE A 134 1.94 -7.48 6.12
C ILE A 134 0.77 -8.31 5.59
N VAL A 135 -0.11 -8.77 6.46
CA VAL A 135 -1.34 -9.48 6.09
C VAL A 135 -2.52 -8.86 6.81
N ALA A 136 -3.63 -8.67 6.10
CA ALA A 136 -4.91 -8.39 6.72
C ALA A 136 -5.46 -9.70 7.32
N VAL A 137 -5.90 -9.64 8.58
CA VAL A 137 -6.56 -10.73 9.29
C VAL A 137 -8.09 -10.56 9.24
N THR A 138 -8.56 -9.31 9.22
CA THR A 138 -9.98 -8.95 9.16
C THR A 138 -10.26 -8.00 8.00
N ASP A 139 -11.54 -7.80 7.67
CA ASP A 139 -11.96 -6.80 6.68
C ASP A 139 -11.61 -5.38 7.12
N ARG A 140 -11.70 -5.10 8.42
CA ARG A 140 -11.26 -3.82 9.01
C ARG A 140 -9.77 -3.60 8.80
N GLY A 141 -8.95 -4.62 9.03
CA GLY A 141 -7.51 -4.56 8.77
C GLY A 141 -7.20 -4.35 7.29
N ARG A 142 -7.97 -4.97 6.40
CA ARG A 142 -7.85 -4.74 4.95
C ARG A 142 -8.13 -3.29 4.57
N ALA A 143 -9.22 -2.72 5.09
CA ALA A 143 -9.57 -1.32 4.85
C ALA A 143 -8.50 -0.36 5.42
N PHE A 144 -7.95 -0.65 6.60
CA PHE A 144 -6.86 0.12 7.19
C PHE A 144 -5.59 0.07 6.34
N LEU A 145 -5.18 -1.12 5.89
CA LEU A 145 -3.99 -1.27 5.06
C LEU A 145 -4.14 -0.60 3.68
N ASP A 146 -5.34 -0.65 3.08
CA ASP A 146 -5.62 0.12 1.86
C ASP A 146 -5.51 1.62 2.12
N GLN A 147 -6.20 2.15 3.15
CA GLN A 147 -6.07 3.56 3.54
C GLN A 147 -4.60 3.95 3.70
N ARG A 148 -3.83 3.15 4.44
CA ARG A 148 -2.42 3.39 4.72
C ARG A 148 -1.55 3.41 3.46
N ALA A 149 -1.76 2.46 2.56
CA ALA A 149 -1.05 2.41 1.28
C ALA A 149 -1.35 3.66 0.45
N ARG A 150 -2.63 4.06 0.35
CA ARG A 150 -3.06 5.26 -0.38
C ARG A 150 -2.53 6.55 0.23
N THR A 151 -2.43 6.65 1.56
CA THR A 151 -1.76 7.77 2.24
C THR A 151 -0.29 7.89 1.81
N MET A 152 0.45 6.78 1.74
CA MET A 152 1.85 6.80 1.28
C MET A 152 1.97 7.20 -0.19
N GLU A 153 1.04 6.77 -1.03
CA GLU A 153 1.01 7.17 -2.44
C GLU A 153 0.84 8.68 -2.60
N LEU A 154 -0.04 9.32 -1.80
CA LEU A 154 -0.22 10.77 -1.81
C LEU A 154 1.07 11.51 -1.44
N GLY A 155 1.77 11.04 -0.40
CA GLY A 155 3.06 11.61 0.02
C GLY A 155 4.13 11.47 -1.06
N VAL A 156 4.31 10.25 -1.58
CA VAL A 156 5.31 9.95 -2.61
C VAL A 156 5.00 10.67 -3.93
N MET A 157 3.73 10.80 -4.31
CA MET A 157 3.30 11.53 -5.51
C MET A 157 3.70 13.00 -5.43
N THR A 158 3.44 13.64 -4.29
CA THR A 158 3.77 15.06 -4.07
C THR A 158 5.27 15.32 -4.23
N VAL A 159 6.11 14.43 -3.68
CA VAL A 159 7.58 14.47 -3.85
C VAL A 159 7.96 14.21 -5.31
N ALA A 160 7.40 13.19 -5.95
CA ALA A 160 7.74 12.82 -7.33
C ALA A 160 7.41 13.92 -8.34
N VAL A 161 6.25 14.57 -8.22
CA VAL A 161 5.86 15.72 -9.06
C VAL A 161 6.82 16.89 -8.85
N SER A 162 7.19 17.17 -7.60
CA SER A 162 8.12 18.26 -7.28
C SER A 162 9.50 18.01 -7.89
N LEU A 163 10.04 16.79 -7.76
CA LEU A 163 11.31 16.40 -8.37
C LEU A 163 11.25 16.40 -9.90
N ALA A 164 10.12 15.98 -10.49
CA ALA A 164 9.94 15.93 -11.94
C ALA A 164 9.72 17.31 -12.58
N GLY A 165 9.27 18.30 -11.80
CA GLY A 165 9.17 19.69 -12.20
C GLY A 165 10.46 20.49 -12.06
N ASP A 166 11.41 20.03 -11.24
CA ASP A 166 12.69 20.71 -11.03
C ASP A 166 13.71 20.37 -12.15
N PRO A 167 14.15 21.35 -12.95
CA PRO A 167 15.09 21.12 -14.06
C PRO A 167 16.47 20.62 -13.61
N SER A 168 16.79 20.69 -12.33
CA SER A 168 18.04 20.16 -11.74
C SER A 168 18.05 18.63 -11.71
N PHE A 169 16.88 17.98 -11.67
CA PHE A 169 16.75 16.53 -11.66
C PHE A 169 16.55 15.99 -13.08
N LYS A 170 17.59 15.32 -13.60
CA LYS A 170 17.55 14.68 -14.92
C LYS A 170 16.81 13.34 -14.85
N LEU A 171 15.50 13.39 -14.95
CA LEU A 171 14.63 12.21 -15.05
C LEU A 171 14.30 11.91 -16.52
N PRO A 172 14.17 10.64 -16.91
CA PRO A 172 13.80 10.29 -18.29
C PRO A 172 12.34 10.68 -18.57
N GLY A 173 12.07 11.16 -19.77
CA GLY A 173 10.74 11.63 -20.21
C GLY A 173 10.76 13.08 -20.67
N ASP A 174 10.04 13.37 -21.76
CA ASP A 174 9.96 14.71 -22.36
C ASP A 174 8.89 15.54 -21.65
N THR A 175 7.82 14.89 -21.20
CA THR A 175 6.72 15.51 -20.44
C THR A 175 6.87 15.33 -18.94
N LEU A 176 6.16 16.14 -18.15
CA LEU A 176 6.09 15.97 -16.69
C LEU A 176 5.50 14.60 -16.34
N LEU A 177 4.42 14.19 -17.01
CA LEU A 177 3.78 12.89 -16.79
C LEU A 177 4.77 11.74 -16.99
N GLU A 178 5.53 11.74 -18.08
CA GLU A 178 6.52 10.69 -18.36
C GLU A 178 7.62 10.66 -17.28
N ARG A 179 8.08 11.82 -16.79
CA ARG A 179 9.08 11.90 -15.72
C ARG A 179 8.55 11.40 -14.37
N VAL A 180 7.27 11.65 -14.07
CA VAL A 180 6.62 11.09 -12.86
C VAL A 180 6.41 9.60 -13.02
N GLN A 181 5.90 9.13 -14.17
CA GLN A 181 5.71 7.71 -14.47
C GLN A 181 7.02 6.93 -14.50
N ALA A 182 8.14 7.56 -14.87
CA ALA A 182 9.45 6.93 -14.80
C ALA A 182 9.87 6.59 -13.35
N GLN A 183 9.39 7.36 -12.37
CA GLN A 183 9.67 7.12 -10.95
C GLN A 183 8.66 6.17 -10.32
N LEU A 184 7.38 6.35 -10.64
CA LEU A 184 6.25 5.76 -9.91
C LEU A 184 5.51 4.67 -10.70
N GLY A 185 5.78 4.53 -11.99
CA GLY A 185 5.14 3.56 -12.86
C GLY A 185 3.94 4.12 -13.64
N PRO A 186 3.34 3.28 -14.51
CA PRO A 186 2.33 3.70 -15.48
C PRO A 186 0.92 3.90 -14.88
N ASP A 187 0.75 3.68 -13.59
CA ASP A 187 -0.54 3.87 -12.89
C ASP A 187 -0.77 5.30 -12.41
N VAL A 188 0.16 6.19 -12.73
CA VAL A 188 0.02 7.63 -12.52
C VAL A 188 -0.70 8.27 -13.69
N VAL A 189 -1.66 9.15 -13.39
CA VAL A 189 -2.41 9.92 -14.37
C VAL A 189 -2.38 11.41 -14.04
N GLU A 190 -2.35 12.24 -15.08
CA GLU A 190 -2.53 13.69 -14.94
C GLU A 190 -4.03 14.00 -14.90
N LEU A 191 -4.43 14.87 -13.97
CA LEU A 191 -5.79 15.36 -13.79
C LEU A 191 -5.93 16.72 -14.47
N ALA A 192 -7.13 17.05 -14.98
CA ALA A 192 -7.37 18.34 -15.60
C ALA A 192 -7.54 19.46 -14.55
N THR A 193 -8.14 19.12 -13.41
CA THR A 193 -8.34 20.03 -12.27
C THR A 193 -7.91 19.35 -10.95
N PRO A 194 -7.58 20.11 -9.89
CA PRO A 194 -7.20 19.53 -8.59
C PRO A 194 -8.37 18.84 -7.88
N ASP A 195 -9.61 19.08 -8.33
CA ASP A 195 -10.83 18.52 -7.74
C ASP A 195 -11.31 17.26 -8.49
N ASP A 196 -10.67 16.93 -9.61
CA ASP A 196 -10.95 15.71 -10.36
C ASP A 196 -10.64 14.46 -9.53
N THR A 197 -11.21 13.34 -9.96
CA THR A 197 -11.01 12.03 -9.35
C THR A 197 -10.35 11.10 -10.37
N PRO A 198 -9.22 10.44 -10.04
CA PRO A 198 -8.59 9.50 -10.95
C PRO A 198 -9.46 8.24 -11.11
N PRO A 199 -9.25 7.46 -12.18
CA PRO A 199 -9.83 6.12 -12.27
C PRO A 199 -9.44 5.23 -11.07
N ALA A 200 -10.26 4.26 -10.73
CA ALA A 200 -9.97 3.31 -9.64
C ALA A 200 -8.63 2.60 -9.87
N GLY A 201 -7.83 2.48 -8.81
CA GLY A 201 -6.49 1.89 -8.86
C GLY A 201 -5.41 2.77 -9.48
N LYS A 202 -5.71 4.03 -9.82
CA LYS A 202 -4.74 5.02 -10.29
C LYS A 202 -4.46 6.09 -9.24
N VAL A 203 -3.29 6.70 -9.34
CA VAL A 203 -2.93 7.90 -8.56
C VAL A 203 -2.96 9.09 -9.50
N GLY A 204 -3.83 10.06 -9.21
CA GLY A 204 -3.94 11.29 -9.97
C GLY A 204 -3.01 12.36 -9.44
N TYR A 205 -2.42 13.16 -10.31
CA TYR A 205 -1.79 14.42 -9.92
C TYR A 205 -2.27 15.58 -10.80
N TRP A 206 -2.24 16.79 -10.26
CA TRP A 206 -2.49 18.04 -10.96
C TRP A 206 -1.40 19.05 -10.59
N THR A 207 -1.04 19.93 -11.52
CA THR A 207 -0.19 21.09 -11.23
C THR A 207 -0.59 22.30 -12.08
N ASP A 208 -0.40 23.51 -11.54
CA ASP A 208 -0.50 24.76 -12.30
C ASP A 208 0.81 25.18 -13.00
N GLY A 209 1.84 24.32 -12.92
CA GLY A 209 3.18 24.58 -13.45
C GLY A 209 3.99 25.61 -12.67
N LYS A 210 3.50 26.05 -11.50
CA LYS A 210 4.15 27.00 -10.61
C LYS A 210 4.31 26.40 -9.21
N ALA A 211 3.42 26.76 -8.28
CA ALA A 211 3.47 26.37 -6.88
C ALA A 211 2.25 25.55 -6.45
N GLY A 212 1.31 25.30 -7.37
CA GLY A 212 0.15 24.45 -7.16
C GLY A 212 0.44 23.00 -7.52
N ILE A 213 0.25 22.10 -6.57
CA ILE A 213 0.29 20.65 -6.75
C ILE A 213 -0.91 20.04 -6.03
N ALA A 214 -1.59 19.09 -6.66
CA ALA A 214 -2.51 18.20 -5.97
C ALA A 214 -2.18 16.74 -6.32
N ALA A 215 -2.30 15.85 -5.35
CA ALA A 215 -2.28 14.40 -5.52
C ALA A 215 -3.62 13.85 -5.02
N VAL A 216 -4.18 12.87 -5.74
CA VAL A 216 -5.52 12.33 -5.47
C VAL A 216 -5.49 10.81 -5.66
N VAL A 217 -6.17 10.10 -4.76
CA VAL A 217 -6.35 8.64 -4.82
C VAL A 217 -7.79 8.27 -4.44
N LEU A 218 -8.20 7.09 -4.88
CA LEU A 218 -9.42 6.43 -4.41
C LEU A 218 -9.05 5.26 -3.49
N LEU A 219 -9.69 5.20 -2.33
CA LEU A 219 -9.69 3.99 -1.51
C LEU A 219 -10.51 2.89 -2.19
N ALA A 220 -10.35 1.65 -1.73
CA ALA A 220 -11.05 0.48 -2.27
C ALA A 220 -12.59 0.60 -2.16
N ASP A 221 -13.10 1.38 -1.21
CA ASP A 221 -14.52 1.67 -1.04
C ASP A 221 -15.03 2.83 -1.93
N GLY A 222 -14.17 3.42 -2.75
CA GLY A 222 -14.47 4.55 -3.62
C GLY A 222 -14.33 5.92 -2.95
N THR A 223 -13.90 5.97 -1.69
CA THR A 223 -13.68 7.24 -0.99
C THR A 223 -12.47 7.98 -1.56
N ARG A 224 -12.65 9.26 -1.90
CA ARG A 224 -11.57 10.14 -2.40
C ARG A 224 -10.70 10.66 -1.27
N ARG A 225 -9.38 10.52 -1.42
CA ARG A 225 -8.35 11.16 -0.57
C ARG A 225 -7.48 12.07 -1.42
N PHE A 226 -7.05 13.19 -0.86
CA PHE A 226 -6.19 14.13 -1.58
C PHE A 226 -5.19 14.82 -0.67
N VAL A 227 -4.09 15.25 -1.26
CA VAL A 227 -3.17 16.26 -0.73
C VAL A 227 -3.09 17.38 -1.75
N ARG A 228 -3.13 18.63 -1.29
CA ARG A 228 -2.97 19.81 -2.14
C ARG A 228 -2.06 20.82 -1.46
N ILE A 229 -1.11 21.32 -2.23
CA ILE A 229 -0.23 22.44 -1.90
C ILE A 229 -0.56 23.55 -2.90
N GLN A 230 -0.94 24.72 -2.42
CA GLN A 230 -1.22 25.89 -3.26
C GLN A 230 -0.70 27.13 -2.56
N ASP A 231 0.22 27.86 -3.21
CA ASP A 231 0.79 29.11 -2.67
C ASP A 231 1.33 28.97 -1.25
N GLY A 232 1.96 27.82 -0.96
CA GLY A 232 2.51 27.48 0.37
C GLY A 232 1.48 26.97 1.39
N VAL A 233 0.20 26.90 1.03
CA VAL A 233 -0.86 26.35 1.89
C VAL A 233 -1.01 24.86 1.62
N TYR A 234 -0.80 24.06 2.66
CA TYR A 234 -1.06 22.62 2.67
C TYR A 234 -2.51 22.33 3.08
N SER A 235 -3.19 21.47 2.33
CA SER A 235 -4.56 21.02 2.62
C SER A 235 -4.74 19.55 2.24
N THR A 236 -5.47 18.81 3.07
CA THR A 236 -5.73 17.38 2.87
C THR A 236 -7.00 16.97 3.61
N ASN A 237 -7.70 15.97 3.10
CA ASN A 237 -8.75 15.26 3.85
C ASN A 237 -8.26 13.92 4.41
N ASP A 238 -6.96 13.65 4.30
CA ASP A 238 -6.27 12.52 4.93
C ASP A 238 -5.58 12.99 6.21
N MET A 239 -6.17 12.62 7.36
CA MET A 239 -5.65 13.04 8.65
C MET A 239 -4.30 12.44 9.02
N ALA A 240 -3.93 11.30 8.45
CA ALA A 240 -2.60 10.73 8.68
C ALA A 240 -1.49 11.64 8.15
N LEU A 241 -1.85 12.64 7.33
CA LEU A 241 -0.95 13.68 6.83
C LEU A 241 -1.20 15.06 7.47
N ASN A 242 -2.25 15.22 8.29
CA ASN A 242 -2.55 16.47 9.02
C ASN A 242 -1.66 16.65 10.27
N GLY A 243 -1.04 15.59 10.77
CA GLY A 243 -0.02 15.65 11.81
C GLY A 243 1.37 15.62 11.19
N LEU A 244 2.14 16.69 11.33
CA LEU A 244 3.54 16.75 10.88
C LEU A 244 4.50 15.90 11.73
N ASP A 245 4.00 15.09 12.66
CA ASP A 245 4.75 13.96 13.22
C ASP A 245 4.80 12.83 12.17
N ASN A 246 5.59 13.09 11.12
CA ASN A 246 5.79 12.23 9.96
C ASN A 246 6.22 10.80 10.31
N ASP A 247 6.66 10.51 11.53
CA ASP A 247 7.09 9.17 11.92
C ASP A 247 5.90 8.19 11.86
N ASP A 248 4.71 8.60 12.31
CA ASP A 248 3.48 7.79 12.32
C ASP A 248 2.91 7.54 10.92
N ALA A 249 3.40 8.20 9.86
CA ALA A 249 2.96 8.00 8.47
C ALA A 249 3.77 6.90 7.74
N TYR A 250 4.97 6.57 8.25
CA TYR A 250 5.91 5.65 7.60
C TYR A 250 6.35 4.47 8.47
N THR A 251 5.89 4.38 9.71
CA THR A 251 6.05 3.20 10.56
C THR A 251 4.73 2.41 10.61
N LEU A 252 4.81 1.12 10.89
CA LEU A 252 3.69 0.44 11.53
C LEU A 252 4.15 0.36 12.98
N ASP A 253 3.41 1.00 13.88
CA ASP A 253 3.53 0.71 15.31
C ASP A 253 3.60 -0.81 15.49
#